data_AF-A0A972SQS3-F1
#
_entry.id   AF-A0A972SQS3-F1
#
_cell.length_a   1.000
_cell.length_b   1.000
_cell.length_c   1.000
_cell.angle_alpha   90.00
_cell.angle_beta   90.00
_cell.angle_gamma   90.00
#
_symmetry.space_group_name_H-M   'P 1'
#
loop_
_entity.id
_entity.type
_entity.pdbx_description
1 polymer ?
#
loop_
_entity_poly.entity_id
_entity_poly.type
_entity_poly.pdbx_seq_one_letter_code
_entity_poly.pdbx_strand_id
1 'polypeptide(L)'
;MRIWKKLGILACAVLFLCAMLGTAVTAGGPPLKDNACGSCHKDYGKIMPKQHPDVGKGDACLTCHAPDPAKSEPTKFSTGVHKVHQNGKAKLECAACHKL
;
A
#
# COMPACT_ATOMS: atom_id res chain seq x y z
N MET A 1 5.79 30.18 -39.18
CA MET A 1 6.01 30.53 -37.75
C MET A 1 4.78 30.38 -36.85
N ARG A 2 3.59 30.91 -37.23
CA ARG A 2 2.39 30.91 -36.36
C ARG A 2 1.74 29.52 -36.14
N ILE A 3 1.81 28.64 -37.13
CA ILE A 3 1.26 27.27 -37.07
C ILE A 3 2.14 26.33 -36.23
N TRP A 4 3.46 26.49 -36.31
CA TRP A 4 4.41 25.68 -35.51
C TRP A 4 4.35 26.04 -34.03
N LYS A 5 4.13 27.32 -33.70
CA LYS A 5 3.82 27.74 -32.32
C LYS A 5 2.53 27.10 -31.79
N LYS A 6 1.46 27.05 -32.61
CA LYS A 6 0.18 26.41 -32.21
C LYS A 6 0.33 24.90 -32.00
N LEU A 7 1.04 24.20 -32.90
CA LEU A 7 1.33 22.77 -32.78
C LEU A 7 2.18 22.45 -31.53
N GLY A 8 3.20 23.26 -31.26
CA GLY A 8 4.03 23.10 -30.06
C GLY A 8 3.22 23.29 -28.77
N ILE A 9 2.36 24.31 -28.72
CA ILE A 9 1.47 24.55 -27.56
C ILE A 9 0.50 23.38 -27.35
N LEU A 10 -0.07 22.85 -28.44
CA LEU A 10 -1.02 21.73 -28.36
C LEU A 10 -0.34 20.45 -27.86
N ALA A 11 0.88 20.15 -28.34
CA ALA A 11 1.65 19.00 -27.88
C ALA A 11 2.02 19.11 -26.39
N CYS A 12 2.44 20.29 -25.93
CA CYS A 12 2.71 20.53 -24.52
C CYS A 12 1.45 20.39 -23.65
N ALA A 13 0.30 20.87 -24.12
CA ALA A 13 -0.97 20.74 -23.42
C ALA A 13 -1.40 19.27 -23.28
N VAL A 14 -1.24 18.46 -24.33
CA VAL A 14 -1.52 17.02 -24.29
C VAL A 14 -0.58 16.29 -23.33
N LEU A 15 0.72 16.60 -23.35
CA LEU A 15 1.69 16.02 -22.43
C LEU A 15 1.39 16.35 -20.97
N PHE A 16 1.01 17.60 -20.68
CA PHE A 16 0.60 18.01 -19.33
C PHE A 16 -0.68 17.28 -18.87
N LEU A 17 -1.66 17.11 -19.77
CA LEU A 17 -2.90 16.41 -19.46
C LEU A 17 -2.63 14.92 -19.16
N CYS A 18 -1.77 14.27 -19.95
CA CYS A 18 -1.36 12.89 -19.71
C CYS A 18 -0.59 12.72 -18.39
N ALA A 19 0.26 13.68 -18.02
CA ALA A 19 0.99 13.64 -16.75
C ALA A 19 0.05 13.74 -15.54
N MET A 20 -0.98 14.57 -15.61
CA MET A 20 -1.98 14.73 -14.53
C MET A 20 -2.88 13.50 -14.39
N LEU A 21 -3.14 12.76 -15.47
CA LEU A 21 -3.92 11.52 -15.45
C LEU A 21 -3.10 10.30 -14.98
N GLY A 22 -1.77 10.38 -15.00
CA GLY A 22 -0.86 9.27 -14.70
C GLY A 22 -0.57 9.04 -13.21
N THR A 23 -0.88 9.98 -12.33
CA THR A 23 -0.67 9.80 -10.89
C THR A 23 -1.90 9.18 -10.25
N ALA A 24 -2.05 7.87 -10.42
CA ALA A 24 -2.92 7.09 -9.54
C ALA A 24 -2.33 7.15 -8.13
N VAL A 25 -2.78 8.12 -7.32
CA VAL A 25 -2.42 8.20 -5.91
C VAL A 25 -3.08 7.01 -5.21
N THR A 26 -2.30 5.95 -5.00
CA THR A 26 -2.75 4.84 -4.16
C THR A 26 -2.79 5.34 -2.73
N ALA A 27 -3.99 5.53 -2.17
CA ALA A 27 -4.21 6.00 -0.80
C ALA A 27 -3.64 5.05 0.31
N GLY A 28 -2.94 3.98 -0.05
CA GLY A 28 -2.50 2.91 0.86
C GLY A 28 -1.01 2.87 1.20
N GLY A 29 -0.20 3.82 0.74
CA GLY A 29 1.26 3.70 0.84
C GLY A 29 1.83 2.58 -0.06
N PRO A 30 3.13 2.27 0.06
CA PRO A 30 3.78 1.28 -0.79
C PRO A 30 3.18 -0.13 -0.60
N PRO A 31 3.11 -0.97 -1.65
CA PRO A 31 2.50 -2.30 -1.52
C PRO A 31 3.32 -3.21 -0.59
N LEU A 32 2.67 -4.20 0.01
CA LEU A 32 3.36 -5.26 0.75
C LEU A 32 4.06 -6.21 -0.22
N LYS A 33 5.13 -6.86 0.26
CA LYS A 33 5.71 -8.04 -0.39
C LYS A 33 4.75 -9.22 -0.29
N ASP A 34 4.83 -10.12 -1.25
CA ASP A 34 4.13 -11.41 -1.17
C ASP A 34 4.55 -12.15 0.11
N ASN A 35 3.58 -12.66 0.88
CA ASN A 35 3.82 -13.35 2.14
C ASN A 35 4.66 -12.55 3.16
N ALA A 36 4.55 -11.20 3.16
CA ALA A 36 5.32 -10.32 4.04
C ALA A 36 5.31 -10.76 5.51
N CYS A 37 4.14 -11.17 6.01
CA CYS A 37 3.97 -11.59 7.40
C CYS A 37 4.54 -12.99 7.66
N GLY A 38 4.45 -13.91 6.70
CA GLY A 38 4.81 -15.32 6.87
C GLY A 38 6.31 -15.58 6.82
N SER A 39 7.11 -14.55 6.52
CA SER A 39 8.55 -14.54 6.74
C SER A 39 8.89 -14.81 8.21
N CYS A 40 8.15 -14.20 9.14
CA CYS A 40 8.33 -14.31 10.59
C CYS A 40 7.22 -15.12 11.28
N HIS A 41 5.97 -14.97 10.86
CA HIS A 41 4.81 -15.58 11.50
C HIS A 41 4.36 -16.85 10.77
N LYS A 42 4.93 -18.00 11.15
CA LYS A 42 4.56 -19.31 10.59
C LYS A 42 3.21 -19.84 11.10
N ASP A 43 2.76 -19.33 12.24
CA ASP A 43 1.55 -19.77 12.93
C ASP A 43 0.72 -18.53 13.29
N TYR A 44 -0.18 -18.16 12.39
CA TYR A 44 -1.02 -16.98 12.55
C TYR A 44 -2.02 -17.10 13.71
N GLY A 45 -2.44 -18.33 14.05
CA GLY A 45 -3.35 -18.56 15.16
C GLY A 45 -2.80 -18.11 16.52
N LYS A 46 -1.48 -18.01 16.66
CA LYS A 46 -0.82 -17.49 17.88
C LYS A 46 -0.85 -15.98 18.01
N ILE A 47 -1.07 -15.25 16.92
CA ILE A 47 -1.08 -13.77 16.91
C ILE A 47 -2.47 -13.20 16.67
N MET A 48 -3.43 -14.02 16.24
CA MET A 48 -4.80 -13.62 15.98
C MET A 48 -5.66 -13.72 17.26
N PRO A 49 -6.63 -12.81 17.44
CA PRO A 49 -7.66 -12.97 18.46
C PRO A 49 -8.44 -14.27 18.27
N LYS A 50 -8.93 -14.88 19.35
CA LYS A 50 -9.69 -16.15 19.30
C LYS A 50 -10.92 -16.10 18.39
N GLN A 51 -11.53 -14.93 18.24
CA GLN A 51 -12.73 -14.71 17.44
C GLN A 51 -12.42 -14.39 15.96
N HIS A 52 -11.15 -14.23 15.60
CA HIS A 52 -10.79 -14.00 14.20
C HIS A 52 -11.03 -15.28 13.39
N PRO A 53 -11.70 -15.22 12.23
CA PRO A 53 -11.88 -16.39 11.37
C PRO A 53 -10.52 -16.92 10.92
N ASP A 54 -10.43 -18.23 10.66
CA ASP A 54 -9.22 -18.79 10.07
C ASP A 54 -9.04 -18.25 8.65
N VAL A 55 -7.88 -17.67 8.37
CA VAL A 55 -7.52 -17.05 7.08
C VAL A 55 -6.27 -17.68 6.46
N GLY A 56 -5.83 -18.83 6.97
CA GLY A 56 -4.71 -19.58 6.38
C GLY A 56 -3.38 -18.82 6.40
N LYS A 57 -2.74 -18.67 5.23
CA LYS A 57 -1.33 -18.22 5.09
C LYS A 57 -1.12 -16.72 4.89
N GLY A 58 -1.93 -15.87 5.52
CA GLY A 58 -1.62 -14.44 5.68
C GLY A 58 -1.83 -13.51 4.46
N ASP A 59 -1.73 -13.99 3.21
CA ASP A 59 -2.06 -13.17 2.03
C ASP A 59 -3.54 -12.73 2.02
N ALA A 60 -4.39 -13.43 2.79
CA ALA A 60 -5.80 -13.14 2.97
C ALA A 60 -6.11 -11.95 3.91
N CYS A 61 -5.16 -11.44 4.70
CA CYS A 61 -5.44 -10.40 5.70
C CYS A 61 -6.08 -9.15 5.07
N LEU A 62 -5.54 -8.72 3.93
CA LEU A 62 -6.00 -7.52 3.23
C LEU A 62 -7.31 -7.74 2.46
N THR A 63 -7.84 -8.96 2.39
CA THR A 63 -9.17 -9.19 1.80
C THR A 63 -10.27 -8.56 2.67
N CYS A 64 -10.10 -8.60 4.00
CA CYS A 64 -11.02 -7.98 4.96
C CYS A 64 -10.49 -6.66 5.55
N HIS A 65 -9.16 -6.50 5.60
CA HIS A 65 -8.49 -5.31 6.14
C HIS A 65 -7.94 -4.37 5.06
N ALA A 66 -8.51 -4.42 3.85
CA ALA A 66 -8.16 -3.51 2.77
C ALA A 66 -8.32 -2.04 3.21
N PRO A 67 -7.41 -1.15 2.77
CA PRO A 67 -7.66 0.28 2.86
C PRO A 67 -8.84 0.66 1.96
N ASP A 68 -9.65 1.61 2.45
CA ASP A 68 -10.69 2.23 1.63
C ASP A 68 -10.02 3.23 0.69
N PRO A 69 -10.07 3.03 -0.64
CA PRO A 69 -9.40 3.92 -1.58
C PRO A 69 -9.98 5.34 -1.59
N ALA A 70 -11.19 5.55 -1.06
CA ALA A 70 -11.80 6.86 -0.93
C ALA A 70 -11.32 7.64 0.31
N LYS A 71 -10.50 7.01 1.17
CA LYS A 71 -10.02 7.58 2.43
C LYS A 71 -8.50 7.68 2.44
N SER A 72 -8.00 8.82 2.90
CA SER A 72 -6.57 9.07 3.09
C SER A 72 -6.04 8.56 4.42
N GLU A 73 -6.91 8.19 5.34
CA GLU A 73 -6.54 7.85 6.71
C GLU A 73 -6.07 6.39 6.80
N PRO A 74 -5.04 6.09 7.62
CA PRO A 74 -4.60 4.73 7.85
C PRO A 74 -5.70 3.90 8.49
N THR A 75 -5.84 2.64 8.05
CA THR A 75 -6.79 1.72 8.66
C THR A 75 -6.38 1.39 10.10
N LYS A 76 -7.35 0.98 10.93
CA LYS A 76 -7.07 0.44 12.26
C LYS A 76 -6.11 -0.75 12.22
N PHE A 77 -6.23 -1.59 11.18
CA PHE A 77 -5.34 -2.72 10.95
C PHE A 77 -3.91 -2.26 10.70
N SER A 78 -3.69 -1.39 9.71
CA SER A 78 -2.37 -0.85 9.38
C SER A 78 -1.73 -0.17 10.59
N THR A 79 -2.50 0.66 11.30
CA THR A 79 -2.02 1.35 12.51
C THR A 79 -1.61 0.38 13.61
N GLY A 80 -2.39 -0.68 13.84
CA GLY A 80 -2.08 -1.72 14.82
C GLY A 80 -0.82 -2.49 14.48
N VAL A 81 -0.68 -2.91 13.21
CA VAL A 81 0.50 -3.64 12.72
C VAL A 81 1.76 -2.79 12.88
N HIS A 82 1.75 -1.52 12.47
CA HIS A 82 2.90 -0.64 12.64
C HIS A 82 3.26 -0.47 14.12
N LYS A 83 2.28 -0.23 15.00
CA LYS A 83 2.52 0.01 16.43
C LYS A 83 3.24 -1.16 17.12
N VAL A 84 2.85 -2.40 16.82
CA VAL A 84 3.44 -3.60 17.45
C VAL A 84 4.82 -3.93 16.91
N HIS A 85 5.09 -3.64 15.62
CA HIS A 85 6.39 -3.93 15.00
C HIS A 85 7.42 -2.81 15.21
N GLN A 86 6.97 -1.56 15.32
CA GLN A 86 7.84 -0.42 15.64
C GLN A 86 8.52 -0.57 17.01
N ASN A 87 7.77 -1.08 18.00
CA ASN A 87 8.27 -1.31 19.36
C ASN A 87 8.66 -2.78 19.62
N GLY A 88 8.62 -3.61 18.58
CA GLY A 88 8.92 -5.02 18.66
C GLY A 88 10.41 -5.30 18.85
N LYS A 89 10.74 -6.56 19.18
CA LYS A 89 12.11 -7.01 19.46
C LYS A 89 13.10 -6.79 18.32
N ALA A 90 12.61 -6.64 17.09
CA ALA A 90 13.43 -6.62 15.89
C ALA A 90 13.60 -5.24 15.24
N LYS A 91 13.03 -4.15 15.80
CA LYS A 91 13.06 -2.77 15.23
C LYS A 91 13.07 -2.78 13.70
N LEU A 92 11.95 -3.21 13.13
CA LEU A 92 11.89 -3.51 11.69
C LEU A 92 11.86 -2.23 10.86
N GLU A 93 12.68 -2.22 9.81
CA GLU A 93 12.62 -1.22 8.74
C GLU A 93 11.40 -1.43 7.86
N CYS A 94 10.93 -0.37 7.19
CA CYS A 94 9.75 -0.40 6.31
C CYS A 94 9.89 -1.48 5.22
N ALA A 95 11.11 -1.67 4.71
CA ALA A 95 11.46 -2.66 3.69
C ALA A 95 11.37 -4.11 4.19
N ALA A 96 11.19 -4.36 5.49
CA ALA A 96 10.94 -5.71 5.99
C ALA A 96 9.62 -6.26 5.44
N CYS A 97 8.60 -5.40 5.28
CA CYS A 97 7.27 -5.79 4.84
C CYS A 97 6.90 -5.22 3.47
N HIS A 98 7.30 -3.97 3.17
CA HIS A 98 6.89 -3.27 1.97
C HIS A 98 7.87 -3.47 0.81
N LYS A 99 7.32 -3.48 -0.40
CA LYS A 99 8.08 -3.40 -1.66
C LYS A 99 8.36 -1.92 -1.94
N LEU A 100 9.47 -1.45 -1.38
CA LEU A 100 10.02 -0.09 -1.49
C LEU A 100 11.17 -0.04 -2.49
#